data_AF-A0A1H4Z9Q5-F1
#
_entry.id   AF-A0A1H4Z9Q5-F1
#
_cell.length_a   1.000
_cell.length_b   1.000
_cell.length_c   1.000
_cell.angle_alpha   90.00
_cell.angle_beta   90.00
_cell.angle_gamma   90.00
#
_symmetry.space_group_name_H-M   'P 1'
#
loop_
_entity.id
_entity.type
_entity.pdbx_description
1 polymer ?
#
loop_
_entity_poly.entity_id
_entity_poly.type
_entity_poly.pdbx_seq_one_letter_code
_entity_poly.pdbx_strand_id
1 'polypeptide(L)'
;MSAQAGSVCQVTDDAVIWNRLAALLPEAEAQEVKDCWDIGEQEAGLGLLVSGILGHQVPISETVRAQISVLAETWGERETLAPRILQCRDDGAPGHLKLIEDGGSTVAEAIGAAEQDLAGLVLVPWIACTRCGQVLMRAHARESWGDLSYLAQHYVITTPNRATVLRLFPADSAGAAFDTLQRACSDAP
;
A
#
# COMPACT_ATOMS: atom_id res chain seq x y z
N MET A 1 -27.71 -2.37 14.61
CA MET A 1 -27.94 -2.03 13.19
C MET A 1 -27.54 -0.58 13.00
N SER A 2 -26.31 -0.35 12.56
CA SER A 2 -25.74 0.96 12.24
C SER A 2 -24.95 0.82 10.94
N ALA A 3 -24.98 1.88 10.15
CA ALA A 3 -25.02 1.85 8.69
C ALA A 3 -23.70 1.55 7.97
N GLN A 4 -23.83 0.81 6.87
CA GLN A 4 -22.89 0.62 5.75
C GLN A 4 -22.66 1.93 4.96
N ALA A 5 -22.24 3.00 5.63
CA ALA A 5 -21.84 4.23 4.95
C ALA A 5 -20.37 4.21 4.50
N GLY A 6 -19.51 3.43 5.18
CA GLY A 6 -18.09 3.29 4.83
C GLY A 6 -17.83 2.42 3.60
N SER A 7 -18.65 1.38 3.38
CA SER A 7 -18.41 0.38 2.32
C SER A 7 -18.73 0.90 0.92
N VAL A 8 -19.76 1.74 0.74
CA VAL A 8 -20.15 2.22 -0.60
C VAL A 8 -19.19 3.30 -1.11
N CYS A 9 -18.78 4.25 -0.26
CA CYS A 9 -17.83 5.29 -0.64
C CYS A 9 -16.44 4.70 -0.97
N GLN A 10 -15.99 3.72 -0.18
CA GLN A 10 -14.72 3.02 -0.43
C GLN A 10 -14.74 2.27 -1.76
N VAL A 11 -15.82 1.55 -2.07
CA VAL A 11 -15.97 0.84 -3.36
C VAL A 11 -15.97 1.80 -4.55
N THR A 12 -16.56 3.00 -4.42
CA THR A 12 -16.53 4.00 -5.50
C THR A 12 -15.16 4.64 -5.69
N ASP A 13 -14.42 4.88 -4.61
CA ASP A 13 -13.06 5.41 -4.69
C ASP A 13 -12.09 4.38 -5.28
N ASP A 14 -12.22 3.12 -4.89
CA ASP A 14 -11.45 2.01 -5.45
C ASP A 14 -11.73 1.81 -6.96
N ALA A 15 -12.99 1.93 -7.39
CA ALA A 15 -13.35 1.86 -8.81
C ALA A 15 -12.76 3.03 -9.63
N VAL A 16 -12.68 4.24 -9.05
CA VAL A 16 -12.06 5.39 -9.70
C VAL A 16 -10.55 5.19 -9.84
N ILE A 17 -9.90 4.73 -8.76
CA ILE A 17 -8.48 4.37 -8.77
C ILE A 17 -8.22 3.28 -9.81
N TRP A 18 -9.04 2.24 -9.84
CA TRP A 18 -8.96 1.14 -10.79
C TRP A 18 -8.98 1.63 -12.24
N ASN A 19 -9.98 2.44 -12.59
CA ASN A 19 -10.11 3.00 -13.94
C ASN A 19 -8.92 3.88 -14.33
N ARG A 20 -8.39 4.66 -13.39
CA ARG A 20 -7.20 5.49 -13.60
C ARG A 20 -5.96 4.63 -13.84
N LEU A 21 -5.79 3.54 -13.09
CA LEU A 21 -4.66 2.63 -13.24
C LEU A 21 -4.75 1.86 -14.57
N ALA A 22 -5.92 1.34 -14.92
CA ALA A 22 -6.14 0.67 -16.20
C ALA A 22 -5.81 1.59 -17.40
N ALA A 23 -6.10 2.89 -17.29
CA ALA A 23 -5.77 3.88 -18.32
C ALA A 23 -4.26 4.13 -18.54
N LEU A 24 -3.37 3.51 -17.75
CA LEU A 24 -1.93 3.48 -18.02
C LEU A 24 -1.58 2.56 -19.19
N LEU A 25 -2.47 1.63 -19.54
CA LEU A 25 -2.25 0.63 -20.58
C LEU A 25 -2.88 1.05 -21.92
N PRO A 26 -2.47 0.43 -23.04
CA PRO A 26 -3.20 0.50 -24.30
C PRO A 26 -4.66 0.09 -24.13
N GLU A 27 -5.56 0.67 -24.94
CA GLU A 27 -7.02 0.56 -24.76
C GLU A 27 -7.54 -0.88 -24.61
N ALA A 28 -7.03 -1.81 -25.41
CA ALA A 28 -7.45 -3.22 -25.34
C ALA A 28 -7.13 -3.85 -23.98
N GLU A 29 -5.89 -3.71 -23.51
CA GLU A 29 -5.47 -4.25 -22.21
C GLU A 29 -6.08 -3.49 -21.03
N ALA A 30 -6.28 -2.18 -21.19
CA ALA A 30 -7.01 -1.37 -20.21
C ALA A 30 -8.45 -1.88 -20.04
N GLN A 31 -9.09 -2.34 -21.11
CA GLN A 31 -10.43 -2.92 -21.03
C GLN A 31 -10.40 -4.28 -20.33
N GLU A 32 -9.42 -5.15 -20.63
CA GLU A 32 -9.27 -6.44 -19.93
C GLU A 32 -9.12 -6.25 -18.40
N VAL A 33 -8.31 -5.28 -17.98
CA VAL A 33 -8.18 -4.93 -16.54
C VAL A 33 -9.52 -4.42 -15.99
N LYS A 34 -10.26 -3.57 -16.72
CA LYS A 34 -11.57 -3.07 -16.26
C LYS A 34 -12.60 -4.18 -16.12
N ASP A 35 -12.65 -5.10 -17.07
CA ASP A 35 -13.61 -6.22 -17.08
C ASP A 35 -13.46 -7.10 -15.83
N CYS A 36 -12.23 -7.26 -15.31
CA CYS A 36 -11.98 -7.96 -14.05
C CYS A 36 -12.74 -7.36 -12.85
N TRP A 37 -12.91 -6.04 -12.81
CA TRP A 37 -13.68 -5.38 -11.74
C TRP A 37 -15.16 -5.74 -11.80
N ASP A 38 -15.73 -5.77 -13.01
CA ASP A 38 -17.15 -6.03 -13.21
C ASP A 38 -17.56 -7.46 -12.85
N ILE A 39 -16.60 -8.40 -12.87
CA ILE A 39 -16.81 -9.81 -12.52
C ILE A 39 -16.27 -10.19 -11.13
N GLY A 40 -15.67 -9.25 -10.39
CA GLY A 40 -15.14 -9.50 -9.04
C GLY A 40 -13.83 -10.30 -9.00
N GLU A 41 -12.97 -10.11 -10.00
CA GLU A 41 -11.65 -10.76 -10.16
C GLU A 41 -10.52 -9.72 -10.06
N GLN A 42 -10.55 -8.87 -9.04
CA GLN A 42 -9.63 -7.74 -8.88
C GLN A 42 -8.16 -8.18 -8.79
N GLU A 43 -7.88 -9.31 -8.14
CA GLU A 43 -6.56 -9.92 -8.00
C GLU A 43 -5.96 -10.23 -9.37
N ALA A 44 -6.74 -10.90 -10.23
CA ALA A 44 -6.34 -11.25 -11.59
C ALA A 44 -6.11 -9.99 -12.43
N GLY A 45 -7.03 -9.02 -12.33
CA GLY A 45 -6.89 -7.73 -13.00
C GLY A 45 -5.64 -6.97 -12.59
N LEU A 46 -5.23 -7.04 -11.31
CA LEU A 46 -4.03 -6.38 -10.81
C LEU A 46 -2.77 -7.06 -11.36
N GLY A 47 -2.81 -8.39 -11.47
CA GLY A 47 -1.78 -9.17 -12.17
C GLY A 47 -1.63 -8.77 -13.64
N LEU A 48 -2.75 -8.57 -14.35
CA LEU A 48 -2.76 -8.07 -15.73
C LEU A 48 -2.20 -6.66 -15.83
N LEU A 49 -2.61 -5.75 -14.94
CA LEU A 49 -2.12 -4.38 -14.89
C LEU A 49 -0.58 -4.33 -14.78
N VAL A 50 -0.02 -5.03 -13.80
CA VAL A 50 1.43 -5.06 -13.57
C VAL A 50 2.16 -5.71 -14.75
N SER A 51 1.57 -6.75 -15.34
CA SER A 51 2.12 -7.40 -16.54
C SER A 51 2.15 -6.46 -17.74
N GLY A 52 1.07 -5.70 -17.99
CA GLY A 52 0.99 -4.72 -19.07
C GLY A 52 1.98 -3.57 -18.88
N ILE A 53 2.09 -3.03 -17.67
CA ILE A 53 3.07 -1.96 -17.36
C ILE A 53 4.49 -2.42 -17.68
N LEU A 54 4.85 -3.64 -17.27
CA LEU A 54 6.17 -4.21 -17.53
C LEU A 54 6.38 -4.55 -19.01
N GLY A 55 5.37 -5.14 -19.66
CA GLY A 55 5.43 -5.53 -21.08
C GLY A 55 5.61 -4.35 -22.01
N HIS A 56 4.89 -3.25 -21.76
CA HIS A 56 4.96 -2.02 -22.55
C HIS A 56 6.03 -1.03 -22.05
N GLN A 57 6.73 -1.36 -20.96
CA GLN A 57 7.71 -0.48 -20.33
C GLN A 57 7.12 0.91 -19.99
N VAL A 58 5.85 0.94 -19.57
CA VAL A 58 5.15 2.18 -19.21
C VAL A 58 5.83 2.78 -17.98
N PRO A 59 6.40 3.99 -18.08
CA PRO A 59 6.96 4.66 -16.91
C PRO A 59 5.84 5.08 -15.96
N ILE A 60 5.99 4.79 -14.66
CA ILE A 60 5.04 5.16 -13.62
C ILE A 60 5.73 5.93 -12.51
N SER A 61 5.04 6.93 -11.96
CA SER A 61 5.51 7.63 -10.76
C SER A 61 5.57 6.70 -9.54
N GLU A 62 6.43 7.03 -8.58
CA GLU A 62 6.47 6.37 -7.27
C GLU A 62 5.12 6.39 -6.53
N THR A 63 4.27 7.40 -6.77
CA THR A 63 2.91 7.44 -6.17
C THR A 63 2.01 6.37 -6.76
N VAL A 64 2.04 6.17 -8.09
CA VAL A 64 1.32 5.10 -8.77
C VAL A 64 1.88 3.74 -8.33
N ARG A 65 3.20 3.60 -8.24
CA ARG A 65 3.85 2.39 -7.73
C ARG A 65 3.39 2.05 -6.32
N ALA A 66 3.34 3.04 -5.42
CA ALA A 66 2.85 2.88 -4.04
C ALA A 66 1.37 2.48 -4.00
N GLN A 67 0.54 3.09 -4.85
CA GLN A 67 -0.88 2.75 -4.95
C GLN A 67 -1.11 1.31 -5.42
N ILE A 68 -0.38 0.85 -6.45
CA ILE A 68 -0.42 -0.54 -6.92
C ILE A 68 0.03 -1.49 -5.79
N SER A 69 1.07 -1.14 -5.04
CA SER A 69 1.51 -1.95 -3.89
C SER A 69 0.43 -2.07 -2.80
N VAL A 70 -0.34 -1.00 -2.55
CA VAL A 70 -1.41 -1.01 -1.54
C VAL A 70 -2.60 -1.85 -1.99
N LEU A 71 -2.96 -1.82 -3.27
CA LEU A 71 -3.99 -2.71 -3.82
C LEU A 71 -3.54 -4.17 -3.73
N ALA A 72 -2.27 -4.46 -4.04
CA ALA A 72 -1.73 -5.80 -3.91
C ALA A 72 -1.76 -6.30 -2.46
N GLU A 73 -1.48 -5.43 -1.48
CA GLU A 73 -1.64 -5.76 -0.06
C GLU A 73 -3.11 -6.02 0.29
N THR A 74 -4.02 -5.13 -0.15
CA THR A 74 -5.46 -5.18 0.19
C THR A 74 -6.13 -6.43 -0.36
N TRP A 75 -5.72 -6.90 -1.54
CA TRP A 75 -6.27 -8.09 -2.19
C TRP A 75 -5.39 -9.34 -2.01
N GLY A 76 -4.40 -9.31 -1.11
CA GLY A 76 -3.60 -10.49 -0.76
C GLY A 76 -2.55 -10.93 -1.79
N GLU A 77 -2.36 -10.17 -2.87
CA GLU A 77 -1.44 -10.43 -3.99
C GLU A 77 0.00 -9.90 -3.77
N ARG A 78 0.29 -9.35 -2.59
CA ARG A 78 1.57 -8.68 -2.32
C ARG A 78 2.79 -9.54 -2.60
N GLU A 79 2.85 -10.78 -2.11
CA GLU A 79 4.06 -11.60 -2.30
C GLU A 79 4.30 -11.93 -3.77
N THR A 80 3.23 -12.12 -4.53
CA THR A 80 3.29 -12.37 -5.97
C THR A 80 3.75 -11.12 -6.73
N LEU A 81 3.20 -9.95 -6.38
CA LEU A 81 3.34 -8.74 -7.19
C LEU A 81 4.47 -7.81 -6.74
N ALA A 82 4.88 -7.80 -5.47
CA ALA A 82 5.89 -6.87 -4.97
C ALA A 82 7.22 -6.91 -5.77
N PRO A 83 7.81 -8.09 -6.09
CA PRO A 83 9.04 -8.12 -6.89
C PRO A 83 8.85 -7.55 -8.30
N ARG A 84 7.65 -7.67 -8.87
CA ARG A 84 7.31 -7.18 -10.21
C ARG A 84 7.04 -5.68 -10.20
N ILE A 85 6.36 -5.18 -9.17
CA ILE A 85 6.10 -3.75 -8.95
C ILE A 85 7.41 -2.98 -8.81
N LEU A 86 8.43 -3.56 -8.16
CA LEU A 86 9.77 -2.94 -8.07
C LEU A 86 10.49 -2.87 -9.42
N GLN A 87 10.18 -3.75 -10.37
CA GLN A 87 10.77 -3.74 -11.72
C GLN A 87 10.13 -2.68 -12.63
N CYS A 88 8.99 -2.11 -12.26
CA CYS A 88 8.35 -1.07 -13.07
C CYS A 88 9.29 0.12 -13.24
N ARG A 89 9.31 0.68 -14.45
CA ARG A 89 10.17 1.82 -14.78
C ARG A 89 9.64 3.07 -14.08
N ASP A 90 10.54 3.82 -13.44
CA ASP A 90 10.21 5.13 -12.89
C ASP A 90 10.02 6.17 -14.00
N ASP A 91 9.05 7.07 -13.83
CA ASP A 91 8.81 8.18 -14.77
C ASP A 91 9.73 9.38 -14.57
N GLY A 92 10.54 9.36 -13.51
CA GLY A 92 11.49 10.41 -13.15
C GLY A 92 10.83 11.67 -12.62
N ALA A 93 9.50 11.69 -12.47
CA ALA A 93 8.79 12.80 -11.86
C ALA A 93 8.97 12.74 -10.34
N PRO A 94 9.20 13.89 -9.67
CA PRO A 94 9.29 13.91 -8.21
C PRO A 94 7.94 13.52 -7.60
N GLY A 95 7.88 12.30 -7.06
CA GLY A 95 6.76 11.79 -6.27
C GLY A 95 6.82 12.28 -4.82
N HIS A 96 5.65 12.47 -4.20
CA HIS A 96 5.54 12.77 -2.77
C HIS A 96 5.50 11.52 -1.90
N LEU A 97 5.38 10.34 -2.51
CA LEU A 97 5.44 9.03 -1.87
C LEU A 97 6.57 8.23 -2.50
N LYS A 98 7.17 7.34 -1.72
CA LYS A 98 8.21 6.43 -2.18
C LYS A 98 8.07 5.07 -1.51
N LEU A 99 8.17 3.98 -2.27
CA LEU A 99 8.30 2.65 -1.69
C LEU A 99 9.68 2.44 -1.07
N ILE A 100 9.70 1.77 0.07
CA ILE A 100 10.94 1.38 0.74
C ILE A 100 11.32 -0.02 0.24
N GLU A 101 12.36 -0.09 -0.58
CA GLU A 101 12.82 -1.31 -1.27
C GLU A 101 13.48 -2.32 -0.33
N ASP A 102 14.03 -1.85 0.81
CA ASP A 102 14.70 -2.67 1.81
C ASP A 102 13.94 -2.67 3.15
N GLY A 103 13.36 -3.82 3.49
CA GLY A 103 12.83 -4.11 4.83
C GLY A 103 13.90 -4.28 5.92
N GLY A 104 15.19 -4.04 5.58
CA GLY A 104 16.35 -4.36 6.42
C GLY A 104 16.58 -3.46 7.64
N SER A 105 15.77 -2.42 7.83
CA SER A 105 15.75 -1.64 9.07
C SER A 105 14.40 -1.81 9.75
N THR A 106 14.16 -3.04 10.23
CA THR A 106 13.12 -3.27 11.23
C THR A 106 13.44 -2.36 12.42
N VAL A 107 12.45 -1.59 12.86
CA VAL A 107 12.58 -0.85 14.12
C VAL A 107 12.31 -1.86 15.24
N ALA A 108 13.09 -1.78 16.32
CA ALA A 108 12.89 -2.62 17.50
C ALA A 108 11.44 -2.51 18.01
N GLU A 109 10.98 -3.54 18.72
CA GLU A 109 9.63 -3.66 19.28
C GLU A 109 9.14 -2.34 19.87
N ALA A 110 7.90 -1.95 19.55
CA ALA A 110 7.32 -0.70 20.04
C ALA A 110 7.15 -0.76 21.58
N ILE A 111 7.61 0.26 22.30
CA ILE A 111 7.53 0.44 23.76
C ILE A 111 6.76 1.73 24.15
N GLY A 112 5.45 1.64 24.42
CA GLY A 112 4.58 2.78 24.80
C GLY A 112 3.06 2.51 24.77
N ALA A 113 2.23 3.52 25.05
CA ALA A 113 0.81 3.32 25.38
C ALA A 113 -0.11 2.99 24.19
N ALA A 114 0.12 3.57 23.00
CA ALA A 114 -0.46 3.10 21.73
C ALA A 114 0.20 1.79 21.23
N GLU A 115 1.21 1.34 21.97
CA GLU A 115 2.15 0.29 21.60
C GLU A 115 1.83 -1.00 22.37
N GLN A 116 0.81 -1.00 23.24
CA GLN A 116 0.25 -2.22 23.82
C GLN A 116 -0.37 -3.12 22.74
N ASP A 117 -1.10 -2.54 21.79
CA ASP A 117 -1.65 -3.26 20.62
C ASP A 117 -0.55 -3.65 19.62
N LEU A 118 0.64 -3.05 19.74
CA LEU A 118 1.82 -3.37 18.94
C LEU A 118 2.85 -4.22 19.69
N ALA A 119 2.55 -4.61 20.93
CA ALA A 119 3.48 -5.31 21.79
C ALA A 119 3.80 -6.70 21.19
N GLY A 120 5.08 -6.99 21.01
CA GLY A 120 5.53 -8.23 20.36
C GLY A 120 5.36 -8.25 18.84
N LEU A 121 4.97 -7.14 18.21
CA LEU A 121 4.94 -6.99 16.76
C LEU A 121 6.23 -6.35 16.24
N VAL A 122 6.62 -6.77 15.04
CA VAL A 122 7.76 -6.22 14.29
C VAL A 122 7.23 -5.21 13.28
N LEU A 123 7.74 -3.98 13.35
CA LEU A 123 7.39 -2.93 12.40
C LEU A 123 8.33 -2.95 11.20
N VAL A 124 7.74 -3.17 10.01
CA VAL A 124 8.42 -3.19 8.72
C VAL A 124 8.07 -1.91 7.95
N PRO A 125 9.04 -1.03 7.64
CA PRO A 125 8.81 0.12 6.79
C PRO A 125 8.27 -0.27 5.42
N TRP A 126 7.33 0.51 4.89
CA TRP A 126 6.72 0.21 3.59
C TRP A 126 6.69 1.41 2.65
N ILE A 127 6.08 2.52 3.06
CA ILE A 127 5.91 3.71 2.19
C ILE A 127 6.28 4.97 2.98
N ALA A 128 7.12 5.83 2.42
CA ALA A 128 7.49 7.11 3.02
C ALA A 128 6.86 8.29 2.25
N CYS A 129 6.34 9.31 2.95
CA CYS A 129 6.07 10.61 2.34
C CYS A 129 7.40 11.37 2.21
N THR A 130 7.81 11.73 1.01
CA THR A 130 9.07 12.47 0.75
C THR A 130 8.98 13.93 1.18
N ARG A 131 7.77 14.46 1.45
CA ARG A 131 7.56 15.84 1.91
C ARG A 131 7.70 16.01 3.42
N CYS A 132 6.94 15.25 4.23
CA CYS A 132 6.98 15.36 5.69
C CYS A 132 7.87 14.30 6.36
N GLY A 133 8.35 13.31 5.59
CA GLY A 133 9.18 12.21 6.07
C GLY A 133 8.43 11.12 6.85
N GLN A 134 7.13 11.26 7.11
CA GLN A 134 6.36 10.21 7.79
C GLN A 134 6.39 8.89 7.01
N VAL A 135 6.33 7.79 7.75
CA VAL A 135 6.45 6.43 7.19
C VAL A 135 5.24 5.60 7.59
N LEU A 136 4.58 5.03 6.59
CA LEU A 136 3.63 3.94 6.74
C LEU A 136 4.41 2.63 6.90
N MET A 137 4.14 1.95 8.01
CA MET A 137 4.75 0.72 8.46
C MET A 137 3.69 -0.38 8.49
N ARG A 138 4.12 -1.63 8.31
CA ARG A 138 3.33 -2.84 8.54
C ARG A 138 3.77 -3.50 9.82
N ALA A 139 2.84 -3.84 10.70
CA ALA A 139 3.12 -4.55 11.94
C ALA A 139 2.84 -6.04 11.73
N HIS A 140 3.86 -6.88 11.92
CA HIS A 140 3.77 -8.33 11.75
C HIS A 140 4.04 -9.03 13.07
N ALA A 141 3.38 -10.16 13.30
CA ALA A 141 3.83 -11.06 14.36
C ALA A 141 5.07 -11.82 13.91
N ARG A 142 5.91 -12.21 14.88
CA ARG A 142 6.95 -13.21 14.65
C ARG A 142 6.34 -14.59 14.84
N GLU A 143 6.35 -15.39 13.80
CA GLU A 143 5.86 -16.75 13.82
C GLU A 143 6.81 -17.68 14.59
N SER A 144 6.29 -18.81 15.08
CA SER A 144 7.08 -19.74 15.90
C SER A 144 8.28 -20.36 15.15
N TRP A 145 8.23 -20.38 13.81
CA TRP A 145 9.33 -20.84 12.96
C TRP A 145 10.34 -19.73 12.60
N GLY A 146 10.15 -18.51 13.11
CA GLY A 146 11.12 -17.41 13.03
C GLY A 146 10.84 -16.40 11.92
N ASP A 147 9.93 -16.65 10.99
CA ASP A 147 9.55 -15.66 9.97
C ASP A 147 8.52 -14.66 10.49
N LEU A 148 8.23 -13.64 9.68
CA LEU A 148 7.12 -12.71 9.95
C LEU A 148 5.81 -13.31 9.44
N SER A 149 4.71 -12.97 10.09
CA SER A 149 3.36 -13.33 9.62
C SER A 149 3.16 -12.85 8.18
N TYR A 150 2.51 -13.67 7.35
CA TYR A 150 2.25 -13.33 5.95
C TYR A 150 1.44 -12.02 5.83
N LEU A 151 0.34 -11.93 6.59
CA LEU A 151 -0.47 -10.72 6.70
C LEU A 151 0.06 -9.82 7.81
N ALA A 152 -0.02 -8.50 7.56
CA ALA A 152 0.13 -7.51 8.61
C ALA A 152 -1.06 -7.57 9.56
N GLN A 153 -0.81 -7.45 10.86
CA GLN A 153 -1.86 -7.36 11.88
C GLN A 153 -2.34 -5.91 12.05
N HIS A 154 -1.46 -4.95 11.78
CA HIS A 154 -1.78 -3.52 11.83
C HIS A 154 -0.98 -2.73 10.80
N TYR A 155 -1.48 -1.55 10.46
CA TYR A 155 -0.73 -0.53 9.75
C TYR A 155 -0.50 0.67 10.65
N VAL A 156 0.68 1.28 10.56
CA VAL A 156 1.11 2.32 11.49
C VAL A 156 1.75 3.47 10.73
N ILE A 157 1.32 4.70 10.98
CA ILE A 157 2.04 5.89 10.50
C ILE A 157 2.95 6.37 11.63
N THR A 158 4.22 6.56 11.31
CA THR A 158 5.25 6.98 12.27
C THR A 158 5.89 8.30 11.87
N THR A 159 6.55 8.95 12.84
CA THR A 159 7.45 10.08 12.59
C THR A 159 8.61 9.71 11.67
N PRO A 160 9.34 10.67 11.08
CA PRO A 160 10.44 10.36 10.15
C PRO A 160 11.57 9.51 10.75
N ASN A 161 11.85 9.67 12.04
CA ASN A 161 12.80 8.84 12.79
C ASN A 161 12.22 7.49 13.22
N ARG A 162 10.96 7.20 12.87
CA ARG A 162 10.20 5.98 13.19
C ARG A 162 10.05 5.68 14.69
N ALA A 163 10.35 6.65 15.55
CA ALA A 163 10.37 6.48 17.00
C ALA A 163 9.00 6.71 17.66
N THR A 164 8.06 7.31 16.95
CA THR A 164 6.74 7.65 17.50
C THR A 164 5.63 7.24 16.56
N VAL A 165 4.66 6.51 17.09
CA VAL A 165 3.41 6.16 16.40
C VAL A 165 2.47 7.35 16.41
N LEU A 166 2.07 7.80 15.23
CA LEU A 166 1.14 8.92 15.04
C LEU A 166 -0.30 8.43 14.83
N ARG A 167 -0.47 7.29 14.16
CA ARG A 167 -1.76 6.66 13.85
C ARG A 167 -1.59 5.15 13.78
N LEU A 168 -2.60 4.42 14.23
CA LEU A 168 -2.71 2.96 14.19
C LEU A 168 -3.99 2.57 13.45
N PHE A 169 -3.90 1.56 12.59
CA PHE A 169 -5.00 1.04 11.77
C PHE A 169 -5.08 -0.49 11.92
N PRO A 170 -6.29 -1.08 11.82
CA PRO A 170 -6.47 -2.53 11.85
C PRO A 170 -5.96 -3.22 10.56
N ALA A 171 -5.87 -4.55 10.60
CA ALA A 171 -5.30 -5.41 9.55
C ALA A 171 -5.96 -5.28 8.16
N ASP A 172 -7.21 -4.83 8.09
CA ASP A 172 -8.00 -4.70 6.85
C ASP A 172 -7.99 -3.27 6.28
N SER A 173 -7.17 -2.38 6.85
CA SER A 173 -7.22 -0.93 6.60
C SER A 173 -5.99 -0.38 5.86
N ALA A 174 -5.36 -1.17 5.00
CA ALA A 174 -4.19 -0.76 4.22
C ALA A 174 -4.47 0.50 3.37
N GLY A 175 -5.60 0.51 2.64
CA GLY A 175 -6.05 1.66 1.85
C GLY A 175 -6.27 2.91 2.70
N ALA A 176 -7.02 2.79 3.79
CA ALA A 176 -7.29 3.91 4.70
C ALA A 176 -6.01 4.48 5.36
N ALA A 177 -5.05 3.62 5.69
CA ALA A 177 -3.75 4.03 6.21
C ALA A 177 -2.94 4.79 5.15
N PHE A 178 -2.95 4.32 3.90
CA PHE A 178 -2.32 4.99 2.77
C PHE A 178 -2.94 6.36 2.47
N ASP A 179 -4.27 6.46 2.42
CA ASP A 179 -4.99 7.73 2.22
C ASP A 179 -4.69 8.73 3.33
N THR A 180 -4.50 8.24 4.56
CA THR A 180 -4.11 9.09 5.68
C THR A 180 -2.67 9.59 5.51
N LEU A 181 -1.73 8.75 5.07
CA LEU A 181 -0.36 9.17 4.77
C LEU A 181 -0.34 10.24 3.65
N GLN A 182 -1.14 10.06 2.60
CA GLN A 182 -1.27 11.03 1.51
C GLN A 182 -1.75 12.39 2.01
N ARG A 183 -2.76 12.41 2.90
CA ARG A 183 -3.34 13.65 3.43
C ARG A 183 -2.50 14.31 4.53
N ALA A 184 -1.76 13.54 5.32
CA ALA A 184 -0.98 14.07 6.45
C ALA A 184 0.09 15.10 6.01
N CYS A 185 0.57 15.02 4.76
CA CYS A 185 1.48 15.97 4.16
C CYS A 185 0.83 17.32 3.76
N SER A 186 -0.50 17.42 3.75
CA SER A 186 -1.26 18.65 3.43
C SER A 186 -1.57 19.51 4.65
N ASP A 187 -1.55 18.93 5.85
CA ASP A 187 -1.84 19.60 7.13
C ASP A 187 -0.58 20.02 7.90
N ALA A 188 0.61 19.76 7.35
CA ALA A 188 1.88 20.22 7.92
C ALA A 188 2.16 21.66 7.45
N PRO A 189 2.42 22.61 8.38
CA PRO A 189 2.65 24.03 8.06
C PRO A 189 3.91 24.28 7.23
#